data_AF-A0A958T9N0-F1
#
_entry.id   AF-A0A958T9N0-F1
#
_cell.length_a   1.000
_cell.length_b   1.000
_cell.length_c   1.000
_cell.angle_alpha   90.00
_cell.angle_beta   90.00
_cell.angle_gamma   90.00
#
_symmetry.space_group_name_H-M   'P 1'
#
loop_
_entity.id
_entity.type
_entity.pdbx_description
1 polymer ?
#
loop_
_entity_poly.entity_id
_entity_poly.type
_entity_poly.pdbx_seq_one_letter_code
_entity_poly.pdbx_strand_id
1 'polypeptide(L)'
;MPIKSSELILNPDGSVYHLKLRPEHIADTIITVGDQDRVEQITRHFDSIEFTIQKREFKTQTGTYKGKRITVLSTGIGPDNIDIVLNELDALANIDFNTRTPKDNLKSLNIIR
;
A
#
# COMPACT_ATOMS: atom_id res chain seq x y z
N MET A 1 -7.86 -9.30 -20.63
CA MET A 1 -8.67 -10.37 -19.99
C MET A 1 -8.76 -10.06 -18.51
N PRO A 2 -9.94 -10.15 -17.86
CA PRO A 2 -10.07 -9.88 -16.44
C PRO A 2 -9.25 -10.85 -15.58
N ILE A 3 -8.60 -10.34 -14.54
CA ILE A 3 -7.84 -11.11 -13.55
C ILE A 3 -8.82 -11.96 -12.74
N LYS A 4 -8.53 -13.25 -12.59
CA LYS A 4 -9.45 -14.18 -11.90
C LYS A 4 -9.53 -13.88 -10.40
N SER A 5 -10.65 -14.22 -9.77
CA SER A 5 -10.83 -14.06 -8.31
C SER A 5 -9.80 -14.81 -7.47
N SER A 6 -9.26 -15.91 -8.01
CA SER A 6 -8.18 -16.67 -7.38
C SER A 6 -6.80 -16.00 -7.49
N GLU A 7 -6.62 -15.05 -8.39
CA GLU A 7 -5.34 -14.38 -8.68
C GLU A 7 -5.26 -13.00 -8.02
N LEU A 8 -6.38 -12.27 -7.93
CA LEU A 8 -6.50 -11.04 -7.15
C LEU A 8 -7.60 -11.20 -6.10
N ILE A 9 -7.17 -11.57 -4.89
CA ILE A 9 -8.05 -11.77 -3.75
C ILE A 9 -8.34 -10.41 -3.11
N LEU A 10 -9.62 -10.07 -2.97
CA LEU A 10 -10.09 -8.86 -2.30
C LEU A 10 -10.87 -9.26 -1.04
N ASN A 11 -10.74 -8.45 0.01
CA ASN A 11 -11.57 -8.55 1.21
C ASN A 11 -13.01 -8.06 0.90
N PRO A 12 -14.01 -8.40 1.74
CA PRO A 12 -15.39 -7.94 1.56
C PRO A 12 -15.57 -6.41 1.51
N ASP A 13 -14.64 -5.65 2.08
CA ASP A 13 -14.63 -4.18 2.05
C ASP A 13 -13.95 -3.58 0.80
N GLY A 14 -13.57 -4.42 -0.16
CA GLY A 14 -12.92 -4.04 -1.42
C GLY A 14 -11.41 -3.80 -1.30
N SER A 15 -10.81 -4.05 -0.13
CA SER A 15 -9.36 -3.91 0.05
C SER A 15 -8.57 -5.12 -0.43
N VAL A 16 -7.29 -4.92 -0.77
CA VAL A 16 -6.36 -6.02 -1.07
C VAL A 16 -6.18 -6.92 0.15
N TYR A 17 -5.96 -8.21 -0.11
CA TYR A 17 -6.09 -9.25 0.91
C TYR A 17 -5.16 -9.06 2.11
N HIS A 18 -3.84 -8.89 1.91
CA HIS A 18 -2.87 -8.88 2.99
C HIS A 18 -2.75 -7.50 3.65
N LEU A 19 -2.58 -6.44 2.86
CA LEU A 19 -2.36 -5.08 3.37
C LEU A 19 -3.64 -4.41 3.87
N LYS A 20 -4.81 -4.92 3.45
CA LYS A 20 -6.14 -4.34 3.76
C LYS A 20 -6.26 -2.86 3.32
N LEU A 21 -5.61 -2.52 2.21
CA LEU A 21 -5.62 -1.19 1.61
C LEU A 21 -6.57 -1.11 0.40
N ARG A 22 -7.07 0.09 0.13
CA ARG A 22 -7.77 0.45 -1.11
C ARG A 22 -6.96 1.50 -1.88
N PRO A 23 -7.18 1.70 -3.19
CA PRO A 23 -6.36 2.59 -4.00
C PRO A 23 -6.22 4.01 -3.42
N GLU A 24 -7.27 4.54 -2.79
CA GLU A 24 -7.25 5.87 -2.19
C GLU A 24 -6.41 5.96 -0.90
N HIS A 25 -6.04 4.85 -0.28
CA HIS A 25 -5.27 4.83 0.97
C HIS A 25 -3.78 5.04 0.77
N ILE A 26 -3.26 4.90 -0.46
CA ILE A 26 -1.83 5.03 -0.76
C ILE A 26 -1.51 6.31 -1.52
N ALA A 27 -0.31 6.82 -1.30
CA ALA A 27 0.30 7.92 -2.05
C ALA A 27 1.26 7.38 -3.13
N ASP A 28 1.66 8.26 -4.04
CA ASP A 28 2.58 7.93 -5.13
C ASP A 28 4.01 7.69 -4.64
N THR A 29 4.37 8.34 -3.54
CA THR A 29 5.65 8.13 -2.85
C THR A 29 5.41 7.29 -1.61
N ILE A 30 6.08 6.14 -1.56
CA ILE A 30 5.93 5.15 -0.50
C ILE A 30 7.31 4.90 0.13
N ILE A 31 7.40 5.06 1.45
CA ILE A 31 8.55 4.67 2.24
C ILE A 31 8.26 3.30 2.84
N THR A 32 9.10 2.32 2.57
CA THR A 32 8.99 0.98 3.14
C THR A 32 9.97 0.82 4.30
N VAL A 33 9.52 0.18 5.37
CA VAL A 33 10.34 -0.16 6.54
C VAL A 33 10.16 -1.62 6.90
N GLY A 34 11.14 -2.26 7.54
CA GLY A 34 10.97 -3.65 7.99
C GLY A 34 10.01 -3.74 9.19
N ASP A 35 10.34 -3.02 10.25
CA ASP A 35 9.62 -3.03 11.53
C ASP A 35 8.38 -2.11 11.48
N GLN A 36 7.24 -2.62 11.97
CA GLN A 36 5.98 -1.88 12.11
C GLN A 36 6.11 -0.66 13.02
N ASP A 37 6.93 -0.71 14.07
CA ASP A 37 7.05 0.39 15.03
C ASP A 37 7.81 1.58 14.41
N ARG A 38 8.60 1.33 13.36
CA ARG A 38 9.29 2.38 12.61
C ARG A 38 8.32 3.25 11.80
N VAL A 39 7.14 2.75 11.46
CA VAL A 39 6.12 3.53 10.73
C VAL A 39 5.76 4.78 11.52
N GLU A 40 5.41 4.63 12.80
CA GLU A 40 5.04 5.75 13.68
C GLU A 40 6.24 6.66 13.98
N GLN A 41 7.44 6.11 14.08
CA GLN A 41 8.65 6.91 14.29
C GLN A 41 8.94 7.85 13.12
N ILE A 42 8.60 7.47 11.89
CA ILE A 42 8.76 8.32 10.70
C ILE A 42 7.61 9.31 10.63
N THR A 43 6.37 8.83 10.75
CA THR A 43 5.16 9.62 10.51
C THR A 43 4.87 10.64 11.61
N ARG A 44 5.47 10.52 12.81
CA ARG A 44 5.44 11.58 13.83
C ARG A 44 5.98 12.93 13.33
N HIS A 45 6.77 12.91 12.25
CA HIS A 45 7.31 14.10 11.61
C HIS A 45 6.39 14.69 10.53
N PHE A 46 5.29 14.02 10.21
CA PHE A 46 4.31 14.50 9.22
C PHE A 46 3.53 15.68 9.77
N ASP A 47 3.09 16.55 8.87
CA ASP A 47 2.21 17.67 9.18
C ASP A 47 0.82 17.16 9.59
N SER A 48 0.36 16.07 8.97
CA SER A 48 -0.90 15.40 9.29
C SER A 48 -0.89 13.93 8.88
N ILE A 49 -1.68 13.13 9.60
CA ILE A 49 -2.00 11.73 9.25
C ILE A 49 -3.46 11.70 8.80
N GLU A 50 -3.72 11.24 7.57
CA GLU A 50 -5.08 11.13 7.01
C GLU A 50 -5.62 9.70 7.11
N PHE A 51 -4.74 8.71 7.14
CA PHE A 51 -5.12 7.30 7.13
C PHE A 51 -4.11 6.47 7.90
N THR A 52 -4.63 5.50 8.68
CA THR A 52 -3.83 4.54 9.42
C THR A 52 -4.53 3.18 9.40
N ILE A 53 -3.77 2.12 9.16
CA ILE A 53 -4.27 0.75 9.29
C ILE A 53 -3.13 -0.19 9.68
N GLN A 54 -3.48 -1.26 10.40
CA GLN A 54 -2.55 -2.32 10.74
C GLN A 54 -3.25 -3.66 10.61
N LYS A 55 -2.59 -4.60 9.92
CA LYS A 55 -2.98 -6.01 9.84
C LYS A 55 -1.73 -6.87 9.97
N ARG A 56 -1.62 -7.58 11.09
CA ARG A 56 -0.42 -8.35 11.47
C ARG A 56 0.81 -7.45 11.44
N GLU A 57 1.87 -7.83 10.73
CA GLU A 57 3.12 -7.10 10.55
C GLU A 57 3.06 -5.94 9.54
N PHE A 58 1.97 -5.82 8.77
CA PHE A 58 1.77 -4.74 7.80
C PHE A 58 1.04 -3.56 8.46
N LYS A 59 1.78 -2.48 8.69
CA LYS A 59 1.28 -1.22 9.24
C LYS A 59 1.48 -0.13 8.19
N THR A 60 0.41 0.55 7.85
CA THR A 60 0.43 1.63 6.85
C THR A 60 -0.07 2.92 7.48
N GLN A 61 0.65 4.00 7.26
CA GLN A 61 0.18 5.35 7.54
C GLN A 61 0.41 6.24 6.34
N THR A 62 -0.64 6.93 5.92
CA THR A 62 -0.58 7.92 4.84
C THR A 62 -0.91 9.29 5.43
N GLY A 63 -0.16 10.29 4.99
CA GLY A 63 -0.28 11.64 5.49
C GLY A 63 0.48 12.63 4.62
N THR A 64 0.65 13.84 5.13
CA THR A 64 1.34 14.92 4.42
C THR A 64 2.60 15.32 5.17
N TYR A 65 3.70 15.48 4.43
CA TYR A 65 4.96 16.04 4.95
C TYR A 65 5.46 17.12 4.00
N LYS A 66 5.62 18.34 4.50
CA LYS A 66 6.02 19.53 3.73
C LYS A 66 5.16 19.72 2.48
N GLY A 67 3.84 19.55 2.62
CA GLY A 67 2.88 19.69 1.52
C GLY A 67 2.87 18.53 0.50
N LYS A 68 3.67 17.47 0.70
CA LYS A 68 3.67 16.27 -0.14
C LYS A 68 2.98 15.11 0.56
N ARG A 69 2.04 14.45 -0.12
CA ARG A 69 1.39 13.23 0.37
C ARG A 69 2.34 12.05 0.27
N ILE A 70 2.56 11.34 1.38
CA ILE A 70 3.51 10.23 1.49
C ILE A 70 2.85 9.09 2.28
N THR A 71 3.09 7.85 1.86
CA THR A 71 2.72 6.65 2.60
C THR A 71 3.97 6.04 3.24
N VAL A 72 3.87 5.60 4.48
CA VAL A 72 4.88 4.77 5.16
C VAL A 72 4.25 3.43 5.46
N LEU A 73 4.91 2.35 5.02
CA LEU A 73 4.41 0.98 5.10
C LEU A 73 5.47 0.05 5.67
N SER A 74 5.14 -0.71 6.71
CA SER A 74 5.99 -1.82 7.16
C SER A 74 5.79 -3.06 6.30
N THR A 75 6.90 -3.70 5.95
CA THR A 75 6.91 -4.88 5.10
C THR A 75 7.02 -6.16 5.90
N GLY A 76 7.48 -6.11 7.14
CA GLY A 76 7.97 -7.30 7.85
C GLY A 76 9.36 -7.72 7.36
N ILE A 77 9.73 -8.97 7.65
CA ILE A 77 11.05 -9.55 7.40
C ILE A 77 10.89 -10.73 6.45
N GLY A 78 11.68 -10.74 5.37
CA GLY A 78 11.72 -11.85 4.42
C GLY A 78 11.33 -11.43 3.00
N PRO A 79 11.86 -12.12 1.97
CA PRO A 79 11.54 -11.82 0.57
C PRO A 79 10.08 -12.11 0.22
N ASP A 80 9.45 -13.08 0.87
CA ASP A 80 8.02 -13.41 0.79
C ASP A 80 7.13 -12.24 1.22
N ASN A 81 7.47 -11.62 2.34
CA ASN A 81 6.80 -10.43 2.86
C ASN A 81 6.92 -9.22 1.90
N ILE A 82 8.09 -9.06 1.27
CA ILE A 82 8.32 -8.02 0.26
C ILE A 82 7.51 -8.29 -1.01
N ASP A 83 7.45 -9.54 -1.47
CA ASP A 83 6.69 -9.93 -2.65
C ASP A 83 5.19 -9.63 -2.47
N ILE A 84 4.62 -9.95 -1.31
CA ILE A 84 3.24 -9.60 -0.96
C ILE A 84 3.03 -8.09 -1.08
N VAL A 85 3.89 -7.29 -0.45
CA VAL A 85 3.78 -5.83 -0.44
C VAL A 85 3.84 -5.26 -1.86
N LEU A 86 4.82 -5.67 -2.65
CA LEU A 86 5.02 -5.11 -3.98
C LEU A 86 3.89 -5.50 -4.95
N ASN A 87 3.43 -6.76 -4.93
CA ASN A 87 2.32 -7.19 -5.77
C ASN A 87 1.01 -6.49 -5.39
N GLU A 88 0.72 -6.34 -4.10
CA GLU A 88 -0.50 -5.65 -3.69
C GLU A 88 -0.43 -4.13 -3.92
N LEU A 89 0.74 -3.50 -3.78
CA LEU A 89 0.95 -2.10 -4.15
C LEU A 89 0.78 -1.86 -5.65
N ASP A 90 1.30 -2.74 -6.50
CA ASP A 90 1.07 -2.66 -7.94
C ASP A 90 -0.41 -2.82 -8.27
N ALA A 91 -1.10 -3.80 -7.65
CA ALA A 91 -2.53 -3.97 -7.83
C ALA A 91 -3.31 -2.69 -7.46
N LEU A 92 -3.01 -2.08 -6.32
CA LEU A 92 -3.64 -0.82 -5.87
C LEU A 92 -3.40 0.33 -6.86
N ALA A 93 -2.20 0.43 -7.42
CA ALA A 93 -1.85 1.50 -8.36
C ALA A 93 -2.47 1.27 -9.74
N ASN A 94 -2.47 0.04 -10.23
CA ASN A 94 -2.55 -0.25 -11.67
C ASN A 94 -3.74 -1.13 -12.07
N ILE A 95 -4.47 -1.74 -11.14
CA ILE A 95 -5.65 -2.54 -11.47
C ILE A 95 -6.92 -1.77 -11.09
N ASP A 96 -7.91 -1.79 -11.97
CA ASP A 96 -9.28 -1.38 -11.63
C ASP A 96 -9.98 -2.57 -10.96
N PHE A 97 -10.37 -2.42 -9.69
CA PHE A 97 -10.91 -3.53 -8.90
C PHE A 97 -12.34 -3.92 -9.29
N ASN A 98 -13.09 -3.05 -9.97
CA ASN A 98 -14.44 -3.33 -10.44
C ASN A 98 -14.41 -4.19 -11.71
N THR A 99 -13.58 -3.77 -12.67
CA THR A 99 -13.42 -4.48 -13.95
C THR A 99 -12.41 -5.62 -13.88
N ARG A 100 -11.56 -5.60 -12.85
CA ARG A 100 -10.44 -6.53 -12.62
C ARG A 100 -9.48 -6.56 -13.79
N THR A 101 -9.27 -5.43 -14.45
CA THR A 101 -8.32 -5.28 -15.56
C THR A 101 -7.25 -4.25 -15.24
N PRO A 102 -6.05 -4.36 -15.82
CA PRO A 102 -5.07 -3.29 -15.79
C PRO A 102 -5.69 -1.99 -16.34
N LYS A 103 -5.35 -0.88 -15.71
CA LYS A 103 -5.72 0.47 -16.17
C LYS A 103 -4.98 0.77 -17.47
N ASP A 104 -5.61 1.53 -18.36
CA ASP A 104 -5.00 1.92 -19.65
C ASP A 104 -3.71 2.73 -19.46
N ASN A 105 -3.70 3.60 -18.45
CA ASN A 105 -2.54 4.40 -18.07
C ASN A 105 -1.94 3.83 -16.79
N LEU A 106 -0.84 3.10 -16.94
CA LEU A 106 -0.08 2.56 -15.82
C LEU A 106 0.68 3.67 -15.10
N LYS A 107 0.82 3.49 -13.79
CA LYS A 107 1.49 4.40 -12.89
C LYS A 107 2.65 3.69 -12.21
N SER A 108 3.79 4.38 -12.13
CA SER A 108 4.92 3.94 -11.32
C SER A 108 4.83 4.57 -9.93
N LEU A 109 4.90 3.73 -8.91
CA LEU A 109 5.07 4.18 -7.52
C LEU A 109 6.55 4.45 -7.27
N ASN A 110 6.84 5.54 -6.55
CA ASN A 110 8.18 5.85 -6.09
C ASN A 110 8.41 5.20 -4.73
N ILE A 111 9.06 4.04 -4.72
CA ILE A 111 9.32 3.25 -3.52
C ILE A 111 10.71 3.57 -2.98
N ILE A 112 10.76 4.02 -1.73
CA ILE A 112 11.98 4.35 -0.99
C ILE A 112 12.12 3.31 0.13
N ARG A 113 13.32 2.81 0.38
CA ARG A 113 13.62 1.86 1.46
C ARG A 113 14.79 2.38 2.29
#